data_AF-A0A0G1FVR7-F1
#
_entry.id   AF-A0A0G1FVR7-F1
#
_cell.length_a   1.000
_cell.length_b   1.000
_cell.length_c   1.000
_cell.angle_alpha   90.00
_cell.angle_beta   90.00
_cell.angle_gamma   90.00
#
_symmetry.space_group_name_H-M   'P 1'
#
loop_
_entity.id
_entity.type
_entity.pdbx_description
1 polymer ?
#
loop_
_entity_poly.entity_id
_entity_poly.type
_entity_poly.pdbx_seq_one_letter_code
_entity_poly.pdbx_strand_id
1 'polypeptide(L)'
;MRIKFKINNLEEERRVIARTKKNIAWFKNRGYFFTLPDNRLEEEYSGEKYKISAVIKEWRKTEKIFLKGIKIFNRDIKKTIKVSFTRYGVGGSYFPPDKILININEKYKKSPKEISMTMAHEIIHLFIEPIVRRLKIDHWIKERVVDLILNDIISGLKTAQNLPLETKKIDKAFEDFFPDIEKIFRNAR
;
A
#
# COMPACT_ATOMS: atom_id res chain seq x y z
N MET A 1 1.92 -16.13 -8.39
CA MET A 1 2.69 -15.19 -7.55
C MET A 1 2.80 -15.77 -6.15
N ARG A 2 3.98 -15.72 -5.52
CA ARG A 2 4.21 -16.13 -4.14
C ARG A 2 4.44 -14.89 -3.27
N ILE A 3 3.93 -14.87 -2.05
CA ILE A 3 4.19 -13.80 -1.09
C ILE A 3 5.09 -14.34 0.01
N LYS A 4 6.18 -13.61 0.29
CA LYS A 4 7.11 -13.90 1.38
C LYS A 4 6.95 -12.83 2.45
N PHE A 5 6.52 -13.25 3.63
CA PHE A 5 6.34 -12.39 4.78
C PHE A 5 7.62 -12.36 5.63
N LYS A 6 7.95 -11.19 6.15
CA LYS A 6 9.09 -10.98 7.05
C LYS A 6 8.75 -9.90 8.07
N ILE A 7 9.18 -10.09 9.31
CA ILE A 7 9.26 -9.03 10.32
C ILE A 7 10.61 -8.33 10.16
N ASN A 8 10.61 -7.01 10.10
CA ASN A 8 11.86 -6.26 10.05
C ASN A 8 12.67 -6.49 11.31
N ASN A 9 13.97 -6.69 11.15
CA ASN A 9 14.89 -6.69 12.28
C ASN A 9 15.21 -5.26 12.74
N LEU A 10 15.94 -5.13 13.85
CA LEU A 10 16.32 -3.85 14.44
C LEU A 10 16.97 -2.88 13.44
N GLU A 11 17.89 -3.37 12.62
CA GLU A 11 18.60 -2.56 11.63
C GLU A 11 17.67 -2.08 10.49
N GLU A 12 16.75 -2.94 10.06
CA GLU A 12 15.72 -2.57 9.08
C GLU A 12 14.76 -1.51 9.66
N GLU A 13 14.39 -1.61 10.94
CA GLU A 13 13.59 -0.59 11.61
C GLU A 13 14.32 0.75 11.70
N ARG A 14 15.63 0.76 11.99
CA ARG A 14 16.43 2.00 11.95
C ARG A 14 16.33 2.68 10.59
N ARG A 15 16.40 1.91 9.50
CA ARG A 15 16.28 2.43 8.14
C ARG A 15 14.88 2.99 7.86
N VAL A 16 13.83 2.31 8.33
CA VAL A 16 12.45 2.82 8.21
C VAL A 16 12.29 4.14 8.97
N ILE A 17 12.80 4.23 10.20
CA ILE A 17 12.76 5.45 11.01
C ILE A 17 13.54 6.58 10.35
N ALA A 18 14.77 6.32 9.89
CA ALA A 18 15.59 7.32 9.22
C ALA A 18 14.90 7.86 7.95
N ARG A 19 14.33 6.96 7.13
CA ARG A 19 13.54 7.37 5.95
C ARG A 19 12.31 8.17 6.34
N THR A 20 11.62 7.78 7.41
CA THR A 20 10.43 8.48 7.90
C THR A 20 10.78 9.89 8.33
N LYS A 21 11.84 10.05 9.14
CA LYS A 21 12.36 11.35 9.59
C LYS A 21 12.71 12.27 8.43
N LYS A 22 13.37 11.74 7.39
CA LYS A 22 13.71 12.51 6.17
C LYS A 22 12.48 13.06 5.43
N ASN A 23 11.32 12.43 5.56
CA ASN A 23 10.12 12.76 4.80
C ASN A 23 8.97 13.34 5.65
N ILE A 24 9.21 13.68 6.93
CA ILE A 24 8.16 14.19 7.85
C ILE A 24 7.40 15.38 7.26
N ALA A 25 8.12 16.37 6.71
CA ALA A 25 7.49 17.56 6.14
C ALA A 25 6.55 17.20 5.00
N TRP A 26 6.99 16.31 4.11
CA TRP A 26 6.17 15.83 2.99
C TRP A 26 4.94 15.06 3.47
N PHE A 27 5.08 14.20 4.47
CA PHE A 27 3.94 13.46 5.05
C PHE A 27 2.93 14.40 5.68
N LYS A 28 3.39 15.34 6.51
CA LYS A 28 2.51 16.34 7.17
C LYS A 28 1.77 17.18 6.13
N ASN A 29 2.47 17.71 5.13
CA ASN A 29 1.87 18.54 4.08
C ASN A 29 0.83 17.81 3.25
N ARG A 30 0.83 16.47 3.25
CA ARG A 30 -0.12 15.62 2.53
C ARG A 30 -1.10 14.90 3.45
N GLY A 31 -1.17 15.26 4.74
CA GLY A 31 -2.12 14.68 5.68
C GLY A 31 -1.85 13.22 6.03
N TYR A 32 -0.64 12.70 5.79
CA TYR A 32 -0.29 11.34 6.19
C TYR A 32 -0.03 11.24 7.69
N PHE A 33 -0.70 10.29 8.34
CA PHE A 33 -0.33 9.84 9.67
C PHE A 33 0.88 8.87 9.60
N PHE A 34 1.84 9.04 10.50
CA PHE A 34 3.04 8.20 10.61
C PHE A 34 3.38 7.93 12.08
N THR A 35 4.09 6.82 12.33
CA THR A 35 4.60 6.48 13.66
C THR A 35 6.12 6.54 13.72
N LEU A 36 6.64 6.97 14.86
CA LEU A 36 8.05 6.94 15.25
C LEU A 36 8.15 6.26 16.62
N PRO A 37 9.32 5.77 17.03
CA PRO A 37 9.51 5.28 18.40
C PRO A 37 9.32 6.42 19.39
N ASP A 38 8.72 6.12 20.54
CA ASP A 38 8.52 7.10 21.62
C ASP A 38 9.81 7.28 22.45
N ASN A 39 10.63 6.22 22.53
CA ASN A 39 11.91 6.10 23.23
C ASN A 39 13.02 5.60 22.28
N ARG A 40 14.10 5.03 22.84
CA ARG A 40 15.14 4.40 22.03
C ARG A 40 14.59 3.15 21.38
N LEU A 41 14.91 2.96 20.10
CA LEU A 41 14.41 1.84 19.30
C LEU A 41 14.78 0.49 19.94
N GLU A 42 15.99 0.39 20.47
CA GLU A 42 16.53 -0.80 21.14
C GLU A 42 15.71 -1.23 22.35
N GLU A 43 15.06 -0.28 23.04
CA GLU A 43 14.23 -0.52 24.21
C GLU A 43 12.80 -0.92 23.81
N GLU A 44 12.31 -0.39 22.69
CA GLU A 44 10.94 -0.64 22.23
C GLU A 44 10.80 -1.89 21.36
N TYR A 45 11.85 -2.22 20.60
CA TYR A 45 11.85 -3.31 19.65
C TYR A 45 11.74 -4.67 20.35
N SER A 46 10.68 -5.39 20.01
CA SER A 46 10.54 -6.81 20.32
C SER A 46 9.80 -7.48 19.17
N GLY A 47 10.37 -8.55 18.62
CA GLY A 47 9.77 -9.30 17.52
C GLY A 47 8.41 -9.91 17.88
N GLU A 48 8.18 -10.21 19.16
CA GLU A 48 6.91 -10.76 19.67
C GLU A 48 5.75 -9.78 19.54
N LYS A 49 6.04 -8.47 19.58
CA LYS A 49 5.04 -7.41 19.46
C LYS A 49 4.43 -7.31 18.06
N TYR A 50 4.93 -8.06 17.08
CA TYR A 50 4.49 -7.91 15.69
C TYR A 50 3.24 -8.73 15.34
N LYS A 51 2.79 -9.68 16.18
CA LYS A 51 1.50 -10.43 16.06
C LYS A 51 0.91 -10.56 14.63
N ILE A 52 1.73 -10.93 13.63
CA ILE A 52 1.34 -10.87 12.21
C ILE A 52 0.51 -12.07 11.74
N SER A 53 0.37 -13.11 12.57
CA SER A 53 -0.33 -14.34 12.22
C SER A 53 -1.79 -14.08 11.81
N ALA A 54 -2.48 -13.18 12.52
CA ALA A 54 -3.84 -12.78 12.20
C ALA A 54 -3.93 -12.06 10.84
N VAL A 55 -2.97 -11.16 10.55
CA VAL A 55 -2.89 -10.45 9.27
C VAL A 55 -2.66 -11.44 8.12
N ILE A 56 -1.73 -12.37 8.30
CA ILE A 56 -1.45 -13.41 7.29
C ILE A 56 -2.70 -14.28 7.07
N LYS A 57 -3.40 -14.66 8.15
CA LYS A 57 -4.66 -15.42 8.05
C LYS A 57 -5.72 -14.66 7.25
N GLU A 58 -5.92 -13.37 7.51
CA GLU A 58 -6.85 -12.56 6.74
C GLU A 58 -6.42 -12.44 5.27
N TRP A 59 -5.13 -12.22 5.01
CA TRP A 59 -4.59 -12.19 3.64
C TRP A 59 -4.94 -13.46 2.87
N ARG A 60 -4.74 -14.64 3.48
CA ARG A 60 -5.02 -15.93 2.83
C ARG A 60 -6.49 -16.08 2.41
N LYS A 61 -7.43 -15.47 3.12
CA LYS A 61 -8.85 -15.50 2.74
C LYS A 61 -9.10 -14.72 1.44
N THR A 62 -8.46 -13.58 1.28
CA THR A 62 -8.64 -12.69 0.10
C THR A 62 -7.65 -12.98 -1.02
N GLU A 63 -6.58 -13.73 -0.76
CA GLU A 63 -5.46 -13.94 -1.68
C GLU A 63 -5.92 -14.49 -3.03
N LYS A 64 -6.79 -15.52 -3.04
CA LYS A 64 -7.26 -16.12 -4.31
C LYS A 64 -8.01 -15.11 -5.18
N ILE A 65 -8.89 -14.32 -4.56
CA ILE A 65 -9.68 -13.29 -5.25
C ILE A 65 -8.75 -12.20 -5.77
N PHE A 66 -7.86 -11.70 -4.91
CA PHE A 66 -6.89 -10.69 -5.28
C PHE A 66 -5.98 -11.14 -6.43
N LEU A 67 -5.41 -12.34 -6.34
CA LEU A 67 -4.54 -12.92 -7.37
C LEU A 67 -5.27 -13.12 -8.71
N LYS A 68 -6.58 -13.37 -8.70
CA LYS A 68 -7.39 -13.41 -9.91
C LYS A 68 -7.59 -12.00 -10.46
N GLY A 69 -7.93 -11.03 -9.61
CA GLY A 69 -8.17 -9.63 -10.00
C GLY A 69 -6.95 -8.95 -10.60
N ILE A 70 -5.76 -9.11 -10.01
CA ILE A 70 -4.53 -8.48 -10.53
C ILE A 70 -4.08 -9.01 -11.90
N LYS A 71 -4.72 -10.07 -12.44
CA LYS A 71 -4.43 -10.53 -13.82
C LYS A 71 -4.82 -9.48 -14.87
N ILE A 72 -5.69 -8.52 -14.54
CA ILE A 72 -6.07 -7.41 -15.43
C ILE A 72 -4.86 -6.61 -15.94
N PHE A 73 -3.77 -6.55 -15.17
CA PHE A 73 -2.59 -5.79 -15.57
C PHE A 73 -1.84 -6.41 -16.75
N ASN A 74 -2.15 -7.67 -17.11
CA ASN A 74 -1.55 -8.44 -18.22
C ASN A 74 -0.02 -8.24 -18.35
N ARG A 75 0.67 -8.24 -17.21
CA ARG A 75 2.12 -8.01 -17.10
C ARG A 75 2.76 -9.16 -16.35
N ASP A 76 4.03 -9.40 -16.65
CA ASP A 76 4.84 -10.40 -15.96
C ASP A 76 4.88 -10.11 -14.46
N ILE A 77 4.03 -10.83 -13.73
CA ILE A 77 3.99 -10.78 -12.29
C ILE A 77 5.32 -11.36 -11.82
N LYS A 78 6.13 -10.55 -11.10
CA LYS A 78 7.30 -11.10 -10.40
C LYS A 78 6.83 -12.30 -9.59
N LYS A 79 7.51 -13.44 -9.78
CA LYS A 79 7.10 -14.70 -9.15
C LYS A 79 6.98 -14.57 -7.63
N THR A 80 7.70 -13.63 -7.01
CA THR A 80 7.67 -13.39 -5.57
C THR A 80 7.54 -11.90 -5.23
N ILE A 81 6.62 -11.56 -4.30
CA ILE A 81 6.54 -10.27 -3.62
C ILE A 81 7.01 -10.44 -2.18
N LYS A 82 7.84 -9.51 -1.70
CA LYS A 82 8.37 -9.48 -0.34
C LYS A 82 7.59 -8.46 0.48
N VAL A 83 6.97 -8.93 1.56
CA VAL A 83 6.20 -8.11 2.49
C VAL A 83 6.95 -8.04 3.79
N SER A 84 7.43 -6.84 4.12
CA SER A 84 8.04 -6.53 5.40
C SER A 84 7.02 -5.87 6.32
N PHE A 85 7.00 -6.26 7.59
CA PHE A 85 6.20 -5.59 8.62
C PHE A 85 7.07 -4.69 9.49
N THR A 86 6.54 -3.51 9.83
CA THR A 86 7.17 -2.50 10.68
C THR A 86 6.19 -1.94 11.70
N ARG A 87 6.69 -1.33 12.77
CA ARG A 87 5.90 -0.50 13.70
C ARG A 87 6.09 1.01 13.47
N TYR A 88 6.86 1.40 12.46
CA TYR A 88 7.24 2.79 12.21
C TYR A 88 6.99 3.21 10.75
N GLY A 89 6.89 4.51 10.52
CA GLY A 89 6.56 5.08 9.21
C GLY A 89 5.07 5.24 8.97
N VAL A 90 4.68 5.40 7.70
CA VAL A 90 3.28 5.52 7.26
C VAL A 90 2.58 4.16 7.20
N GLY A 91 1.25 4.13 6.99
CA GLY A 91 0.45 2.90 7.04
C GLY A 91 0.93 1.79 6.09
N GLY A 92 1.41 2.16 4.91
CA GLY A 92 1.98 1.26 3.92
C GLY A 92 2.97 2.00 3.03
N SER A 93 3.89 1.27 2.40
CA SER A 93 4.79 1.82 1.38
C SER A 93 5.22 0.73 0.43
N TYR A 94 5.37 1.07 -0.85
CA TYR A 94 5.87 0.16 -1.88
C TYR A 94 7.26 0.56 -2.38
N PHE A 95 8.06 -0.43 -2.78
CA PHE A 95 9.40 -0.27 -3.31
C PHE A 95 9.54 -1.18 -4.53
N PRO A 96 9.44 -0.62 -5.76
CA PRO A 96 9.64 -1.37 -6.98
C PRO A 96 11.02 -2.07 -6.98
N PRO A 97 11.11 -3.28 -7.55
CA PRO A 97 10.06 -3.95 -8.32
C PRO A 97 9.14 -4.89 -7.51
N ASP A 98 9.51 -5.29 -6.28
CA ASP A 98 8.92 -6.47 -5.65
C ASP A 98 8.74 -6.40 -4.13
N LYS A 99 8.90 -5.23 -3.50
CA LYS A 99 8.85 -5.10 -2.04
C LYS A 99 7.74 -4.15 -1.60
N ILE A 100 7.06 -4.51 -0.53
CA ILE A 100 6.17 -3.61 0.21
C ILE A 100 6.51 -3.66 1.71
N LEU A 101 6.21 -2.56 2.39
CA LEU A 101 6.38 -2.38 3.83
C LEU A 101 5.03 -2.01 4.41
N ILE A 102 4.63 -2.68 5.49
CA ILE A 102 3.32 -2.52 6.10
C ILE A 102 3.49 -2.18 7.56
N ASN A 103 2.90 -1.06 7.95
CA ASN A 103 2.93 -0.63 9.34
C ASN A 103 1.76 -1.27 10.10
N ILE A 104 2.12 -2.00 11.15
CA ILE A 104 1.19 -2.76 12.02
C ILE A 104 1.11 -2.14 13.42
N ASN A 105 1.59 -0.92 13.60
CA ASN A 105 1.55 -0.24 14.89
C ASN A 105 0.09 -0.03 15.34
N GLU A 106 -0.20 -0.41 16.58
CA GLU A 106 -1.52 -0.31 17.21
C GLU A 106 -2.07 1.12 17.25
N LYS A 107 -1.21 2.14 17.18
CA LYS A 107 -1.63 3.56 17.05
C LYS A 107 -2.50 3.81 15.80
N TYR A 108 -2.38 2.99 14.76
CA TYR A 108 -3.27 3.04 13.59
C TYR A 108 -4.67 2.46 13.85
N LYS A 109 -4.85 1.70 14.94
CA LYS A 109 -6.11 1.03 15.31
C LYS A 109 -6.73 0.18 14.19
N LYS A 110 -5.90 -0.33 13.27
CA LYS A 110 -6.33 -1.16 12.14
C LYS A 110 -6.56 -2.61 12.57
N SER A 111 -7.68 -3.16 12.15
CA SER A 111 -7.93 -4.61 12.20
C SER A 111 -6.99 -5.38 11.26
N PRO A 112 -6.77 -6.69 11.49
CA PRO A 112 -6.01 -7.53 10.57
C PRO A 112 -6.53 -7.50 9.13
N LYS A 113 -7.86 -7.34 8.95
CA LYS A 113 -8.48 -7.18 7.63
C LYS A 113 -8.02 -5.89 6.96
N GLU A 114 -8.05 -4.76 7.65
CA GLU A 114 -7.61 -3.46 7.10
C GLU A 114 -6.10 -3.44 6.80
N ILE A 115 -5.28 -4.13 7.60
CA ILE A 115 -3.85 -4.30 7.31
C ILE A 115 -3.67 -5.14 6.03
N SER A 116 -4.44 -6.23 5.87
CA SER A 116 -4.45 -7.02 4.63
C SER A 116 -4.92 -6.23 3.41
N MET A 117 -5.87 -5.30 3.58
CA MET A 117 -6.26 -4.38 2.51
C MET A 117 -5.16 -3.38 2.17
N THR A 118 -4.47 -2.86 3.19
CA THR A 118 -3.28 -2.01 2.99
C THR A 118 -2.21 -2.77 2.20
N MET A 119 -2.00 -4.06 2.49
CA MET A 119 -1.11 -4.91 1.69
C MET A 119 -1.52 -5.00 0.22
N ALA A 120 -2.79 -5.24 -0.06
CA ALA A 120 -3.31 -5.31 -1.42
C ALA A 120 -3.11 -3.98 -2.18
N HIS A 121 -3.37 -2.84 -1.52
CA HIS A 121 -3.12 -1.49 -2.02
C HIS A 121 -1.66 -1.31 -2.46
N GLU A 122 -0.71 -1.59 -1.57
CA GLU A 122 0.71 -1.45 -1.86
C GLU A 122 1.19 -2.40 -2.97
N ILE A 123 0.59 -3.59 -3.09
CA ILE A 123 0.90 -4.51 -4.19
C ILE A 123 0.42 -3.95 -5.53
N ILE A 124 -0.78 -3.36 -5.59
CA ILE A 124 -1.30 -2.72 -6.81
C ILE A 124 -0.36 -1.60 -7.27
N HIS A 125 0.18 -0.79 -6.35
CA HIS A 125 1.17 0.22 -6.69
C HIS A 125 2.37 -0.35 -7.47
N LEU A 126 2.88 -1.53 -7.09
CA LEU A 126 3.98 -2.17 -7.82
C LEU A 126 3.64 -2.46 -9.30
N PHE A 127 2.39 -2.79 -9.60
CA PHE A 127 1.94 -3.10 -10.97
C PHE A 127 1.81 -1.85 -11.84
N ILE A 128 1.29 -0.77 -11.27
CA ILE A 128 0.99 0.46 -12.01
C ILE A 128 2.18 1.41 -12.09
N GLU A 129 3.17 1.27 -11.21
CA GLU A 129 4.32 2.19 -11.10
C GLU A 129 5.04 2.47 -12.43
N PRO A 130 5.28 1.49 -13.33
CA PRO A 130 5.91 1.79 -14.63
C PRO A 130 5.09 2.78 -15.47
N ILE A 131 3.75 2.71 -15.39
CA ILE A 131 2.86 3.64 -16.11
C ILE A 131 2.89 5.00 -15.43
N VAL A 132 2.78 5.03 -14.10
CA VAL A 132 2.82 6.24 -13.27
C VAL A 132 4.09 7.06 -13.56
N ARG A 133 5.26 6.42 -13.56
CA ARG A 133 6.55 7.07 -13.85
C ARG A 133 6.63 7.59 -15.27
N ARG A 134 6.27 6.76 -16.25
CA ARG A 134 6.34 7.12 -17.67
C ARG A 134 5.44 8.30 -18.00
N LEU A 135 4.23 8.32 -17.45
CA LEU A 135 3.28 9.42 -17.69
C LEU A 135 3.56 10.63 -16.79
N LYS A 136 4.26 10.47 -15.66
CA LYS A 136 4.41 11.47 -14.58
C LYS A 136 3.07 11.79 -13.91
N ILE A 137 2.40 10.75 -13.40
CA ILE A 137 1.09 10.90 -12.75
C ILE A 137 1.24 11.52 -11.37
N ASP A 138 0.38 12.50 -11.08
CA ASP A 138 0.32 13.13 -9.77
C ASP A 138 -0.09 12.14 -8.68
N HIS A 139 0.46 12.38 -7.49
CA HIS A 139 0.31 11.45 -6.37
C HIS A 139 -1.14 11.14 -6.02
N TRP A 140 -2.01 12.15 -5.91
CA TRP A 140 -3.40 11.92 -5.53
C TRP A 140 -4.22 11.21 -6.60
N ILE A 141 -3.91 11.45 -7.88
CA ILE A 141 -4.51 10.69 -9.00
C ILE A 141 -4.09 9.23 -8.90
N LYS A 142 -2.80 8.98 -8.67
CA LYS A 142 -2.25 7.62 -8.49
C LYS A 142 -2.91 6.89 -7.32
N GLU A 143 -2.96 7.49 -6.13
CA GLU A 143 -3.58 6.86 -4.94
C GLU A 143 -5.05 6.52 -5.20
N ARG A 144 -5.82 7.46 -5.78
CA ARG A 144 -7.23 7.22 -6.08
C ARG A 144 -7.46 6.09 -7.07
N VAL A 145 -6.67 6.02 -8.14
CA VAL A 145 -6.78 4.92 -9.11
C VAL A 145 -6.47 3.57 -8.43
N VAL A 146 -5.49 3.51 -7.52
CA VAL A 146 -5.23 2.29 -6.75
C VAL A 146 -6.42 1.89 -5.89
N ASP A 147 -7.05 2.84 -5.19
CA ASP A 147 -8.24 2.56 -4.38
C ASP A 147 -9.38 1.99 -5.24
N LEU A 148 -9.62 2.57 -6.41
CA LEU A 148 -10.67 2.13 -7.33
C LEU A 148 -10.41 0.71 -7.83
N ILE A 149 -9.17 0.40 -8.23
CA ILE A 149 -8.78 -0.97 -8.62
C ILE A 149 -8.99 -1.95 -7.46
N LEU A 150 -8.56 -1.57 -6.25
CA LEU A 150 -8.69 -2.42 -5.09
C LEU A 150 -10.16 -2.72 -4.76
N ASN A 151 -11.02 -1.70 -4.86
CA ASN A 151 -12.45 -1.80 -4.63
C ASN A 151 -13.14 -2.67 -5.66
N ASP A 152 -12.74 -2.60 -6.93
CA ASP A 152 -13.22 -3.49 -7.99
C ASP A 152 -12.84 -4.95 -7.69
N ILE A 153 -11.56 -5.21 -7.40
CA ILE A 153 -11.04 -6.57 -7.17
C ILE A 153 -11.67 -7.24 -5.94
N ILE A 154 -11.79 -6.51 -4.83
CA ILE A 154 -12.21 -7.07 -3.54
C ILE A 154 -13.69 -6.78 -3.22
N SER A 155 -14.42 -6.08 -4.12
CA SER A 155 -15.88 -5.88 -4.12
C SER A 155 -16.50 -5.87 -2.71
N GLY A 156 -16.33 -4.76 -1.99
CA GLY A 156 -16.90 -4.65 -0.64
C GLY A 156 -16.40 -3.50 0.25
N LEU A 157 -15.57 -2.58 -0.23
CA LEU A 157 -15.10 -1.45 0.57
C LEU A 157 -15.40 -0.13 -0.15
N LYS A 158 -16.62 0.38 0.01
CA LYS A 158 -16.86 1.82 -0.15
C LYS A 158 -16.19 2.55 1.02
N THR A 159 -14.88 2.72 0.97
CA THR A 159 -14.23 3.74 1.80
C THR A 159 -14.15 5.01 0.96
N ALA A 160 -15.07 5.93 1.19
CA ALA A 160 -14.90 7.30 0.76
C ALA A 160 -13.65 7.85 1.48
N GLN A 161 -12.54 7.93 0.78
CA GLN A 161 -11.40 8.69 1.28
C GLN A 161 -11.74 10.17 1.13
N ASN A 162 -11.51 10.95 2.20
CA ASN A 162 -11.49 12.41 2.12
C ASN A 162 -10.24 12.83 1.34
N LEU A 163 -10.29 12.70 0.02
CA LEU A 163 -9.22 13.14 -0.85
C LEU A 163 -9.30 14.66 -1.00
N PRO A 164 -8.18 15.38 -0.93
CA PRO A 164 -8.15 16.84 -1.12
C PRO A 164 -8.36 17.27 -2.58
N LEU A 165 -8.74 16.35 -3.47
CA LEU A 165 -8.88 16.55 -4.90
C LEU A 165 -10.33 16.28 -5.33
N GLU A 166 -10.81 17.00 -6.34
CA GLU A 166 -12.05 16.64 -7.03
C GLU A 166 -11.88 15.29 -7.73
N THR A 167 -12.40 14.21 -7.13
CA THR A 167 -12.18 12.84 -7.63
C THR A 167 -13.08 12.47 -8.81
N LYS A 168 -14.13 13.26 -9.10
CA LYS A 168 -15.15 12.95 -10.12
C LYS A 168 -14.55 12.62 -11.48
N LYS A 169 -13.53 13.35 -11.90
CA LYS A 169 -12.86 13.12 -13.18
C LYS A 169 -12.08 11.80 -13.20
N ILE A 170 -11.42 11.45 -12.10
CA ILE A 170 -10.67 10.19 -11.95
C ILE A 170 -11.65 9.02 -11.93
N ASP A 171 -12.72 9.15 -11.15
CA ASP A 171 -13.76 8.13 -10.99
C ASP A 171 -14.44 7.86 -12.34
N LYS A 172 -14.82 8.91 -13.07
CA LYS A 172 -15.37 8.80 -14.42
C LYS A 172 -14.39 8.16 -15.40
N ALA A 173 -13.12 8.58 -15.39
CA ALA A 173 -12.11 7.97 -16.25
C ALA A 173 -11.90 6.49 -15.91
N PHE A 174 -12.03 6.10 -14.64
CA PHE A 174 -11.97 4.71 -14.23
C PHE A 174 -13.17 3.93 -14.79
N GLU A 175 -14.40 4.43 -14.60
CA GLU A 175 -15.62 3.80 -15.12
C GLU A 175 -15.58 3.63 -16.65
N ASP A 176 -15.14 4.66 -17.38
CA ASP A 176 -15.16 4.68 -18.84
C ASP A 176 -14.06 3.79 -19.46
N PHE A 177 -12.93 3.58 -18.77
CA PHE A 177 -11.74 2.97 -19.38
C PHE A 177 -11.18 1.73 -18.68
N PHE A 178 -11.66 1.35 -17.49
CA PHE A 178 -11.18 0.15 -16.81
C PHE A 178 -11.49 -1.12 -17.63
N PRO A 179 -10.54 -2.07 -17.82
CA PRO A 179 -9.26 -2.22 -17.12
C PRO A 179 -8.02 -1.57 -17.77
N ASP A 180 -8.16 -0.68 -18.77
CA ASP A 180 -7.03 0.00 -19.43
C ASP A 180 -6.47 1.14 -18.56
N ILE A 181 -5.56 0.77 -17.64
CA ILE A 181 -4.96 1.69 -16.67
C ILE A 181 -4.25 2.88 -17.32
N GLU A 182 -3.66 2.70 -18.51
CA GLU A 182 -3.00 3.78 -19.21
C GLU A 182 -4.02 4.81 -19.73
N LYS A 183 -5.15 4.35 -20.31
CA LYS A 183 -6.25 5.26 -20.71
C LYS A 183 -6.87 5.95 -19.51
N ILE A 184 -7.08 5.26 -18.40
CA ILE A 184 -7.58 5.88 -17.16
C ILE A 184 -6.68 7.07 -16.79
N PHE A 185 -5.37 6.84 -16.70
CA PHE A 185 -4.42 7.88 -16.31
C PHE A 185 -4.29 9.04 -17.30
N ARG A 186 -4.51 8.81 -18.60
CA ARG A 186 -4.50 9.87 -19.61
C ARG A 186 -5.73 10.77 -19.53
N ASN A 187 -6.88 10.21 -19.14
CA ASN A 187 -8.16 10.93 -19.07
C ASN A 187 -8.50 11.46 -17.66
N ALA A 188 -7.78 10.99 -16.62
CA ALA A 188 -7.93 11.45 -15.24
C ALA A 188 -7.18 12.76 -14.91
N ARG A 189 -6.39 13.29 -15.86
CA ARG A 189 -5.65 14.56 -15.76
C ARG A 189 -6.50 15.71 -16.25
#